data_AF-A0A9D1G7C0-F1
#
_entry.id   AF-A0A9D1G7C0-F1
#
_cell.length_a   1.000
_cell.length_b   1.000
_cell.length_c   1.000
_cell.angle_alpha   90.00
_cell.angle_beta   90.00
_cell.angle_gamma   90.00
#
_symmetry.space_group_name_H-M   'P 1'
#
loop_
_entity.id
_entity.type
_entity.pdbx_description
1 polymer ?
#
loop_
_entity_poly.entity_id
_entity_poly.type
_entity_poly.pdbx_seq_one_letter_code
_entity_poly.pdbx_strand_id
1 'polypeptide(L)'
;MAIQNGKCPNCGGSLILDSLNEKSICKFCGSEFVVQQAIQKLQIDGIATFDALFLAAQQTLDKEQDFDKARKKYKEALNLRPNDYRVLWGLFLCEASGIDFAYHKKGYIQIEGDIPSNVNEIIHKYGMVAIQNAPLEIQNYYFQEIEKYKLKYQHLSNKRKKEGCYIASAVYGSYNCPEVWVLRRYRDEQLKKHLFGRIFIRVYYFFSPKLVKIFKNKHQLNLFIKKRLDKKVKKLKEKGFQDTIYFDSM
;
A
#
# COMPACT_ATOMS: atom_id res chain seq x y z
N MET A 1 -8.02 20.90 -30.01
CA MET A 1 -9.41 21.15 -29.59
C MET A 1 -9.70 20.25 -28.40
N ALA A 2 -9.55 20.77 -27.17
CA ALA A 2 -9.89 20.00 -25.97
C ALA A 2 -11.39 20.21 -25.71
N ILE A 3 -12.18 19.38 -26.39
CA ILE A 3 -13.62 19.31 -26.21
C ILE A 3 -13.88 18.52 -24.92
N GLN A 4 -14.64 19.10 -24.00
CA GLN A 4 -14.98 18.50 -22.71
C GLN A 4 -16.49 18.43 -22.53
N ASN A 5 -16.97 17.35 -21.93
CA ASN A 5 -18.39 17.19 -21.62
C ASN A 5 -18.70 17.84 -20.26
N GLY A 6 -19.72 18.68 -20.20
CA GLY A 6 -20.21 19.37 -19.00
C GLY A 6 -21.73 19.36 -18.89
N LYS A 7 -22.30 19.91 -17.81
CA LYS A 7 -23.75 20.11 -17.67
C LYS A 7 -24.06 21.59 -17.52
N CYS A 8 -25.19 22.03 -18.09
CA CYS A 8 -25.66 23.40 -17.94
C CYS A 8 -25.95 23.69 -16.46
N PRO A 9 -25.40 24.77 -15.87
CA PRO A 9 -25.65 25.10 -14.47
C PRO A 9 -27.08 25.59 -14.22
N ASN A 10 -27.80 26.02 -15.26
CA ASN A 10 -29.15 26.58 -15.15
C ASN A 10 -30.26 25.52 -15.35
N CYS A 11 -30.09 24.59 -16.30
CA CYS A 11 -31.11 23.58 -16.61
C CYS A 11 -30.65 22.12 -16.52
N GLY A 12 -29.36 21.86 -16.26
CA GLY A 12 -28.80 20.52 -16.15
C GLY A 12 -28.58 19.75 -17.46
N GLY A 13 -28.91 20.34 -18.62
CA GLY A 13 -28.72 19.71 -19.93
C GLY A 13 -27.25 19.43 -20.26
N SER A 14 -26.98 18.33 -20.99
CA SER A 14 -25.62 17.89 -21.35
C SER A 14 -24.99 18.80 -22.40
N LEU A 15 -23.82 19.35 -22.11
CA LEU A 15 -23.12 20.30 -22.97
C LEU A 15 -21.77 19.77 -23.39
N ILE A 16 -21.38 20.16 -24.60
CA ILE A 16 -20.07 19.91 -25.17
C ILE A 16 -19.37 21.26 -25.19
N LEU A 17 -18.38 21.43 -24.32
CA LEU A 17 -17.68 22.69 -24.08
C LEU A 17 -16.32 22.66 -24.77
N ASP A 18 -16.00 23.73 -25.50
CA ASP A 18 -14.64 23.95 -25.99
C ASP A 18 -13.86 24.72 -24.94
N SER A 19 -12.81 24.08 -24.41
CA SER A 19 -11.93 24.65 -23.36
C SER A 19 -11.27 25.99 -23.71
N LEU A 20 -11.32 26.41 -24.98
CA LEU A 20 -10.76 27.69 -25.44
C LEU A 20 -11.75 28.87 -25.36
N ASN A 21 -13.05 28.59 -25.27
CA ASN A 21 -14.07 29.64 -25.25
C ASN A 21 -14.42 30.04 -23.83
N GLU A 22 -14.30 31.32 -23.50
CA GLU A 22 -14.58 31.85 -22.16
C GLU A 22 -16.09 31.80 -21.82
N LYS A 23 -16.96 31.84 -22.84
CA LYS A 23 -18.42 31.83 -22.71
C LYS A 23 -19.07 30.81 -23.63
N SER A 24 -20.17 30.20 -23.17
CA SER A 24 -20.95 29.29 -23.98
C SER A 24 -22.45 29.44 -23.71
N ILE A 25 -23.27 29.14 -24.72
CA ILE A 25 -24.73 29.23 -24.66
C ILE A 25 -25.31 27.83 -24.59
N CYS A 26 -26.19 27.59 -23.62
CA CYS A 26 -26.89 26.32 -23.50
C CYS A 26 -27.92 26.16 -24.63
N LYS A 27 -27.81 25.09 -25.43
CA LYS A 27 -28.77 24.79 -26.50
C LYS A 27 -30.16 24.37 -26.00
N PHE A 28 -30.32 24.06 -24.71
CA PHE A 28 -31.60 23.61 -24.14
C PHE A 28 -32.42 24.73 -23.51
N CYS A 29 -31.79 25.65 -22.77
CA CYS A 29 -32.49 26.75 -22.08
C CYS A 29 -32.08 28.15 -22.55
N GLY A 30 -31.10 28.26 -23.44
CA GLY A 30 -30.65 29.54 -24.00
C GLY A 30 -29.80 30.40 -23.07
N SER A 31 -29.52 29.98 -21.83
CA SER A 31 -28.70 30.76 -20.91
C SER A 31 -27.24 30.81 -21.34
N GLU A 32 -26.66 32.01 -21.40
CA GLU A 32 -25.22 32.23 -21.55
C GLU A 32 -24.51 32.07 -20.21
N PHE A 33 -23.38 31.37 -20.18
CA PHE A 33 -22.58 31.19 -18.96
C PHE A 33 -21.08 31.12 -19.26
N VAL A 34 -20.28 31.56 -18.29
CA VAL A 34 -18.81 31.56 -18.35
C VAL A 34 -18.29 30.17 -18.01
N VAL A 35 -17.43 29.59 -18.86
CA VAL A 35 -16.96 28.19 -18.76
C VAL A 35 -16.22 27.93 -17.45
N GLN A 36 -15.46 28.91 -16.96
CA GLN A 36 -14.78 28.83 -15.65
C GLN A 36 -15.74 28.95 -14.44
N GLN A 37 -16.92 29.52 -14.61
CA GLN A 37 -17.89 29.73 -13.53
C GLN A 37 -18.77 28.50 -13.24
N ALA A 38 -18.78 27.49 -14.12
CA ALA A 38 -19.35 26.18 -13.81
C ALA A 38 -18.55 25.42 -12.73
N ILE A 39 -17.30 25.83 -12.46
CA ILE A 39 -16.42 25.24 -11.44
C ILE A 39 -16.61 25.91 -10.06
N GLN A 40 -17.33 27.04 -9.96
CA GLN A 40 -17.28 27.90 -8.76
C GLN A 40 -18.60 28.19 -8.04
N LYS A 41 -19.64 27.37 -8.18
CA LYS A 41 -20.84 27.50 -7.34
C LYS A 41 -21.41 26.17 -6.92
N LEU A 42 -21.00 25.64 -5.77
CA LEU A 42 -21.82 24.76 -4.93
C LEU A 42 -21.35 24.85 -3.46
N GLN A 43 -21.60 26.00 -2.83
CA GLN A 43 -21.83 26.05 -1.39
C GLN A 43 -23.35 26.06 -1.20
N ILE A 44 -23.88 25.04 -0.51
CA ILE A 44 -25.21 25.09 0.08
C ILE A 44 -24.95 25.09 1.59
N ASP A 45 -25.37 26.16 2.26
CA ASP A 45 -25.49 26.28 3.72
C ASP A 45 -24.24 25.94 4.54
N GLY A 46 -23.06 26.41 4.11
CA GLY A 46 -21.81 26.27 4.88
C GLY A 46 -21.24 24.84 4.94
N ILE A 47 -21.89 23.87 4.29
CA ILE A 47 -21.42 22.50 4.14
C ILE A 47 -20.78 22.39 2.76
N ALA A 48 -19.49 22.08 2.71
CA ALA A 48 -18.81 21.85 1.44
C ALA A 48 -19.42 20.62 0.75
N THR A 49 -19.87 20.79 -0.50
CA THR A 49 -20.40 19.67 -1.29
C THR A 49 -19.29 18.68 -1.61
N PHE A 50 -19.66 17.41 -1.84
CA PHE A 50 -18.71 16.37 -2.23
C PHE A 50 -17.84 16.79 -3.41
N ASP A 51 -18.44 17.37 -4.46
CA ASP A 51 -17.71 17.77 -5.67
C ASP A 51 -16.74 18.93 -5.38
N ALA A 52 -17.13 19.89 -4.53
CA ALA A 52 -16.24 20.96 -4.09
C ALA A 52 -15.05 20.42 -3.27
N LEU A 53 -15.30 19.51 -2.34
CA LEU A 53 -14.24 18.86 -1.55
C LEU A 53 -13.30 18.03 -2.42
N PHE A 54 -13.85 17.25 -3.36
CA PHE A 54 -13.08 16.42 -4.27
C PHE A 54 -12.18 17.26 -5.18
N LEU A 55 -12.73 18.30 -5.83
CA LEU A 55 -11.97 19.20 -6.69
C LEU A 55 -10.89 19.95 -5.90
N ALA A 56 -11.22 20.43 -4.70
CA ALA A 56 -10.26 21.10 -3.83
C ALA A 56 -9.14 20.15 -3.34
N ALA A 57 -9.44 18.87 -3.16
CA ALA A 57 -8.44 17.85 -2.80
C ALA A 57 -7.52 17.57 -3.98
N GLN A 58 -8.09 17.37 -5.17
CA GLN A 58 -7.36 17.10 -6.40
C GLN A 58 -6.45 18.27 -6.80
N GLN A 59 -6.93 19.51 -6.69
CA GLN A 59 -6.11 20.69 -6.96
C GLN A 59 -4.91 20.80 -6.01
N THR A 60 -5.11 20.51 -4.72
CA THR A 60 -4.02 20.52 -3.73
C THR A 60 -3.02 19.39 -4.00
N LEU A 61 -3.49 18.22 -4.43
CA LEU A 61 -2.63 17.10 -4.82
C LEU A 61 -1.78 17.45 -6.06
N ASP A 62 -2.42 17.95 -7.12
CA ASP A 62 -1.80 18.14 -8.43
C ASP A 62 -0.92 19.40 -8.51
N LYS A 63 -1.37 20.52 -7.93
CA LYS A 63 -0.71 21.83 -8.08
C LYS A 63 0.13 22.23 -6.88
N GLU A 64 -0.41 22.06 -5.67
CA GLU A 64 0.26 22.49 -4.44
C GLU A 64 1.28 21.45 -3.94
N GLN A 65 1.16 20.19 -4.37
CA GLN A 65 1.94 19.05 -3.88
C GLN A 65 1.91 18.89 -2.35
N ASP A 66 0.84 19.39 -1.71
CA ASP A 66 0.61 19.30 -0.27
C ASP A 66 -0.25 18.06 0.02
N PHE A 67 0.42 16.91 0.20
CA PHE A 67 -0.22 15.62 0.39
C PHE A 67 -1.04 15.52 1.68
N ASP A 68 -0.63 16.23 2.75
CA ASP A 68 -1.33 16.19 4.03
C ASP A 68 -2.66 16.96 3.96
N LYS A 69 -2.63 18.14 3.34
CA LYS A 69 -3.84 18.94 3.10
C LYS A 69 -4.77 18.26 2.11
N ALA A 70 -4.25 17.65 1.04
CA ALA A 70 -5.04 16.87 0.10
C ALA A 70 -5.70 15.66 0.78
N ARG A 71 -4.94 14.91 1.60
CA ARG A 71 -5.45 13.77 2.37
C ARG A 71 -6.60 14.17 3.30
N LYS A 72 -6.49 15.31 4.00
CA LYS A 72 -7.56 15.80 4.89
C LYS A 72 -8.86 16.02 4.12
N LYS A 73 -8.79 16.73 2.99
CA LYS A 73 -9.95 16.99 2.13
C LYS A 73 -10.55 15.70 1.54
N TYR A 74 -9.72 14.76 1.12
CA TYR A 74 -10.20 13.46 0.64
C TYR A 74 -10.89 12.66 1.75
N LYS A 75 -10.41 12.69 3.00
CA LYS A 75 -11.11 12.06 4.13
C LYS A 75 -12.47 12.70 4.39
N GLU A 76 -12.57 14.02 4.29
CA GLU A 76 -13.85 14.72 4.39
C GLU A 76 -14.80 14.32 3.26
N ALA A 77 -14.31 14.23 2.00
CA ALA A 77 -15.09 13.74 0.87
C ALA A 77 -15.52 12.27 1.04
N LEU A 78 -14.67 11.43 1.63
CA LEU A 78 -14.95 10.02 1.90
C LEU A 78 -16.08 9.87 2.93
N ASN A 79 -16.17 10.75 3.93
CA ASN A 79 -17.28 10.74 4.89
C ASN A 79 -18.63 11.00 4.21
N LEU A 80 -18.65 11.78 3.12
CA LEU A 80 -19.86 12.04 2.34
C LEU A 80 -20.18 10.89 1.36
N ARG A 81 -19.16 10.28 0.75
CA ARG A 81 -19.30 9.13 -0.16
C ARG A 81 -18.24 8.06 0.14
N PRO A 82 -18.52 7.11 1.06
CA PRO A 82 -17.52 6.14 1.56
C PRO A 82 -16.93 5.19 0.52
N ASN A 83 -17.67 4.93 -0.56
CA ASN A 83 -17.27 4.00 -1.62
C ASN A 83 -16.92 4.72 -2.95
N ASP A 84 -16.74 6.05 -2.94
CA ASP A 84 -16.35 6.75 -4.16
C ASP A 84 -14.90 6.38 -4.55
N TYR A 85 -14.78 5.64 -5.66
CA TYR A 85 -13.49 5.14 -6.14
C TYR A 85 -12.46 6.24 -6.42
N ARG A 86 -12.90 7.45 -6.77
CA ARG A 86 -12.00 8.58 -7.08
C ARG A 86 -11.37 9.12 -5.81
N VAL A 87 -12.14 9.18 -4.72
CA VAL A 87 -11.63 9.58 -3.40
C VAL A 87 -10.69 8.53 -2.84
N LEU A 88 -11.07 7.25 -2.92
CA LEU A 88 -10.22 6.14 -2.49
C LEU A 88 -8.90 6.13 -3.27
N TRP A 89 -8.94 6.35 -4.58
CA TRP A 89 -7.73 6.47 -5.40
C TRP A 89 -6.89 7.70 -5.02
N GLY A 90 -7.52 8.85 -4.79
CA GLY A 90 -6.84 10.06 -4.31
C GLY A 90 -6.13 9.86 -2.97
N LEU A 91 -6.76 9.14 -2.02
CA LEU A 91 -6.14 8.76 -0.75
C LEU A 91 -4.96 7.80 -0.95
N PHE A 92 -5.09 6.82 -1.85
CA PHE A 92 -3.97 5.95 -2.21
C PHE A 92 -2.76 6.77 -2.70
N LEU A 93 -2.99 7.72 -3.63
CA LEU A 93 -1.93 8.58 -4.15
C LEU A 93 -1.30 9.47 -3.06
N CYS A 94 -2.09 10.10 -2.21
CA CYS A 94 -1.58 10.95 -1.11
C CYS A 94 -0.68 10.15 -0.14
N GLU A 95 -1.11 8.94 0.21
CA GLU A 95 -0.36 8.06 1.12
C GLU A 95 0.91 7.51 0.44
N ALA A 96 0.80 7.11 -0.83
CA ALA A 96 1.90 6.63 -1.64
C ALA A 96 2.98 7.70 -1.85
N SER A 97 2.59 8.95 -2.12
CA SER A 97 3.51 10.08 -2.27
C SER A 97 4.14 10.49 -0.95
N GLY A 98 3.41 10.41 0.17
CA GLY A 98 3.98 10.63 1.50
C GLY A 98 5.08 9.61 1.83
N ILE A 99 4.88 8.35 1.41
CA ILE A 99 5.91 7.31 1.51
C ILE A 99 7.10 7.64 0.62
N ASP A 100 6.88 7.97 -0.66
CA ASP A 100 7.95 8.37 -1.59
C ASP A 100 8.78 9.55 -1.02
N PHE A 101 8.11 10.57 -0.47
CA PHE A 101 8.76 11.73 0.13
C PHE A 101 9.58 11.38 1.38
N ALA A 102 9.03 10.55 2.28
CA ALA A 102 9.74 10.07 3.45
C ALA A 102 11.00 9.27 3.08
N TYR A 103 10.93 8.46 2.02
CA TYR A 103 12.06 7.71 1.48
C TYR A 103 13.13 8.61 0.87
N HIS A 104 12.74 9.61 0.06
CA HIS A 104 13.69 10.52 -0.57
C HIS A 104 14.36 11.45 0.46
N LYS A 105 13.64 11.94 1.47
CA LYS A 105 14.15 12.91 2.45
C LYS A 105 15.08 12.30 3.50
N LYS A 106 14.83 11.05 3.94
CA LYS A 106 15.68 10.39 4.96
C LYS A 106 16.96 9.77 4.38
N GLY A 107 17.16 9.84 3.06
CA GLY A 107 18.11 8.95 2.38
C GLY A 107 17.70 7.49 2.58
N TYR A 108 18.37 6.56 1.92
CA TYR A 108 18.09 5.12 2.04
C TYR A 108 18.29 4.53 3.47
N ILE A 109 18.52 5.36 4.48
CA ILE A 109 18.99 5.01 5.81
C ILE A 109 18.00 5.57 6.82
N GLN A 110 16.94 4.81 7.15
CA GLN A 110 16.26 4.78 8.47
C GLN A 110 14.89 4.06 8.47
N ILE A 111 14.43 3.47 7.38
CA ILE A 111 13.27 2.54 7.43
C ILE A 111 13.83 1.11 7.45
N GLU A 112 14.23 0.67 8.63
CA GLU A 112 14.54 -0.74 8.90
C GLU A 112 13.26 -1.57 8.95
N GLY A 113 12.93 -2.28 7.88
CA GLY A 113 11.79 -3.22 7.84
C GLY A 113 11.61 -3.82 6.44
N ASP A 114 10.68 -4.77 6.28
CA ASP A 114 10.23 -5.29 4.97
C ASP A 114 9.66 -4.15 4.08
N ILE A 115 8.99 -4.46 2.95
CA ILE A 115 8.00 -3.51 2.36
C ILE A 115 7.28 -2.88 3.56
N PRO A 116 7.27 -1.54 3.76
CA PRO A 116 6.63 -0.99 4.96
C PRO A 116 5.28 -1.68 5.07
N SER A 117 4.96 -2.28 6.21
CA SER A 117 3.64 -2.87 6.45
C SER A 117 2.53 -1.95 5.91
N ASN A 118 2.80 -0.65 6.02
CA ASN A 118 2.06 0.47 5.47
C ASN A 118 1.82 0.42 3.94
N VAL A 119 2.75 0.01 3.09
CA VAL A 119 2.55 -0.01 1.61
C VAL A 119 1.51 -1.05 1.20
N ASN A 120 1.65 -2.30 1.67
CA ASN A 120 0.64 -3.33 1.40
C ASN A 120 -0.69 -2.95 2.06
N GLU A 121 -0.65 -2.40 3.28
CA GLU A 121 -1.84 -1.89 3.96
C GLU A 121 -2.54 -0.79 3.15
N ILE A 122 -1.82 0.20 2.62
CA ILE A 122 -2.36 1.30 1.81
C ILE A 122 -2.93 0.79 0.48
N ILE A 123 -2.22 -0.15 -0.17
CA ILE A 123 -2.72 -0.81 -1.39
C ILE A 123 -4.05 -1.51 -1.07
N HIS A 124 -4.13 -2.30 0.00
CA HIS A 124 -5.35 -3.01 0.35
C HIS A 124 -6.47 -2.08 0.85
N LYS A 125 -6.13 -1.07 1.65
CA LYS A 125 -7.08 -0.14 2.29
C LYS A 125 -7.72 0.82 1.30
N TYR A 126 -6.95 1.32 0.35
CA TYR A 126 -7.42 2.34 -0.59
C TYR A 126 -7.34 1.87 -2.04
N GLY A 127 -6.20 1.37 -2.50
CA GLY A 127 -5.99 1.01 -3.91
C GLY A 127 -6.91 -0.11 -4.42
N MET A 128 -6.99 -1.23 -3.71
CA MET A 128 -7.83 -2.37 -4.09
C MET A 128 -9.32 -2.05 -3.94
N VAL A 129 -9.68 -1.30 -2.89
CA VAL A 129 -11.07 -0.86 -2.69
C VAL A 129 -11.49 0.13 -3.79
N ALA A 130 -10.59 1.00 -4.24
CA ALA A 130 -10.83 1.88 -5.38
C ALA A 130 -11.10 1.07 -6.65
N ILE A 131 -10.30 0.03 -6.95
CA ILE A 131 -10.54 -0.85 -8.11
C ILE A 131 -11.91 -1.52 -8.01
N GLN A 132 -12.26 -2.08 -6.85
CA GLN A 132 -13.54 -2.78 -6.66
C GLN A 132 -14.76 -1.88 -6.89
N ASN A 133 -14.65 -0.59 -6.55
CA ASN A 133 -15.73 0.38 -6.69
C ASN A 133 -15.67 1.19 -8.01
N ALA A 134 -14.65 0.98 -8.86
CA ALA A 134 -14.48 1.71 -10.10
C ALA A 134 -15.23 1.06 -11.29
N PRO A 135 -15.66 1.85 -12.28
CA PRO A 135 -16.13 1.32 -13.57
C PRO A 135 -15.05 0.46 -14.25
N LEU A 136 -15.45 -0.59 -14.97
CA LEU A 136 -14.54 -1.55 -15.63
C LEU A 136 -13.46 -0.88 -16.51
N GLU A 137 -13.84 0.22 -17.16
CA GLU A 137 -12.96 1.03 -18.02
C GLU A 137 -11.74 1.59 -17.27
N ILE A 138 -11.87 1.87 -15.97
CA ILE A 138 -10.83 2.48 -15.13
C ILE A 138 -10.07 1.44 -14.32
N GLN A 139 -10.67 0.28 -14.03
CA GLN A 139 -10.06 -0.76 -13.18
C GLN A 139 -8.69 -1.21 -13.69
N ASN A 140 -8.53 -1.41 -15.00
CA ASN A 140 -7.26 -1.83 -15.58
C ASN A 140 -6.16 -0.78 -15.39
N TYR A 141 -6.50 0.51 -15.52
CA TYR A 141 -5.56 1.61 -15.27
C TYR A 141 -5.09 1.61 -13.82
N TYR A 142 -6.00 1.54 -12.85
CA TYR A 142 -5.65 1.46 -11.43
C TYR A 142 -4.82 0.22 -11.09
N PHE A 143 -5.17 -0.93 -11.66
CA PHE A 143 -4.42 -2.16 -11.46
C PHE A 143 -2.96 -2.02 -11.95
N GLN A 144 -2.76 -1.47 -13.15
CA GLN A 144 -1.42 -1.25 -13.71
C GLN A 144 -0.60 -0.28 -12.86
N GLU A 145 -1.20 0.81 -12.38
CA GLU A 145 -0.51 1.77 -11.52
C GLU A 145 -0.12 1.17 -10.16
N ILE A 146 -1.00 0.37 -9.54
CA ILE A 146 -0.68 -0.37 -8.31
C ILE A 146 0.48 -1.35 -8.57
N GLU A 147 0.47 -2.08 -9.67
CA GLU A 147 1.55 -3.03 -10.01
C GLU A 147 2.89 -2.30 -10.21
N LYS A 148 2.91 -1.16 -10.90
CA LYS A 148 4.11 -0.32 -11.00
C LYS A 148 4.61 0.09 -9.62
N TYR A 149 3.71 0.50 -8.73
CA TYR A 149 4.07 0.89 -7.36
C TYR A 149 4.62 -0.30 -6.56
N LYS A 150 4.00 -1.50 -6.67
CA LYS A 150 4.53 -2.73 -6.05
C LYS A 150 5.93 -3.06 -6.56
N LEU A 151 6.17 -3.02 -7.87
CA LEU A 151 7.48 -3.29 -8.47
C LEU A 151 8.55 -2.29 -7.98
N LYS A 152 8.18 -1.01 -7.84
CA LYS A 152 9.03 0.04 -7.27
C LYS A 152 9.44 -0.24 -5.82
N TYR A 153 8.67 -1.01 -5.05
CA TYR A 153 9.03 -1.34 -3.65
C TYR A 153 9.48 -2.80 -3.46
N GLN A 154 9.24 -3.67 -4.45
CA GLN A 154 9.58 -5.08 -4.40
C GLN A 154 11.10 -5.32 -4.35
N HIS A 155 11.90 -4.50 -5.05
CA HIS A 155 13.36 -4.63 -5.06
C HIS A 155 13.99 -4.30 -3.70
N LEU A 156 13.35 -3.46 -2.90
CA LEU A 156 13.76 -3.16 -1.51
C LEU A 156 13.59 -4.40 -0.60
N SER A 157 12.55 -5.20 -0.81
CA SER A 157 12.36 -6.48 -0.09
C SER A 157 13.34 -7.59 -0.51
N ASN A 158 13.77 -7.60 -1.78
CA ASN A 158 14.62 -8.67 -2.32
C ASN A 158 16.04 -8.64 -1.74
N LYS A 159 16.49 -7.52 -1.16
CA LYS A 159 17.79 -7.44 -0.47
C LYS A 159 17.83 -8.29 0.82
N ARG A 160 16.67 -8.58 1.45
CA ARG A 160 16.53 -9.48 2.63
C ARG A 160 16.18 -10.94 2.30
N LYS A 161 15.84 -11.30 1.06
CA LYS A 161 15.58 -12.70 0.66
C LYS A 161 16.80 -13.62 0.78
N LYS A 162 17.87 -13.22 1.49
CA LYS A 162 19.02 -14.06 1.83
C LYS A 162 19.08 -14.45 3.32
N GLU A 163 18.20 -13.94 4.20
CA GLU A 163 18.37 -14.10 5.67
C GLU A 163 17.12 -14.53 6.49
N GLY A 164 16.13 -15.20 5.89
CA GLY A 164 14.92 -15.67 6.63
C GLY A 164 14.96 -17.16 7.02
N CYS A 165 14.44 -17.56 8.19
CA CYS A 165 14.35 -18.97 8.59
C CYS A 165 13.38 -19.82 7.72
N TYR A 166 13.77 -20.14 6.47
CA TYR A 166 12.97 -20.82 5.44
C TYR A 166 12.21 -22.06 5.93
N ILE A 167 12.88 -22.98 6.63
CA ILE A 167 12.25 -24.22 7.10
C ILE A 167 11.22 -23.92 8.19
N ALA A 168 11.55 -23.02 9.12
CA ALA A 168 10.65 -22.68 10.22
C ALA A 168 9.40 -21.95 9.71
N SER A 169 9.57 -20.96 8.83
CA SER A 169 8.46 -20.24 8.21
C SER A 169 7.56 -21.16 7.38
N ALA A 170 8.14 -22.14 6.68
CA ALA A 170 7.37 -23.10 5.89
C ALA A 170 6.53 -24.04 6.77
N VAL A 171 7.04 -24.40 7.96
CA VAL A 171 6.41 -25.36 8.86
C VAL A 171 5.37 -24.69 9.78
N TYR A 172 5.65 -23.47 10.25
CA TYR A 172 4.72 -22.70 11.09
C TYR A 172 3.71 -21.87 10.27
N GLY A 173 3.95 -21.70 8.96
CA GLY A 173 3.04 -20.99 8.05
C GLY A 173 3.16 -19.47 8.07
N SER A 174 3.98 -18.90 8.96
CA SER A 174 4.23 -17.46 9.05
C SER A 174 5.68 -17.17 9.45
N TYR A 175 6.25 -16.10 8.90
CA TYR A 175 7.54 -15.54 9.36
C TYR A 175 7.41 -14.80 10.70
N ASN A 176 6.19 -14.32 10.98
CA ASN A 176 5.85 -13.46 12.11
C ASN A 176 5.03 -14.25 13.12
N CYS A 177 5.60 -15.31 13.67
CA CYS A 177 4.98 -16.08 14.74
C CYS A 177 5.97 -16.29 15.91
N PRO A 178 5.46 -16.53 17.14
CA PRO A 178 6.27 -16.63 18.36
C PRO A 178 7.41 -17.65 18.27
N GLU A 179 7.17 -18.80 17.65
CA GLU A 179 8.15 -19.87 17.50
C GLU A 179 9.30 -19.46 16.58
N VAL A 180 9.00 -18.75 15.49
CA VAL A 180 9.99 -18.26 14.54
C VAL A 180 10.81 -17.13 15.17
N TRP A 181 10.22 -16.26 16.00
CA TRP A 181 10.94 -15.22 16.73
C TRP A 181 11.97 -15.80 17.71
N VAL A 182 11.61 -16.85 18.47
CA VAL A 182 12.55 -17.55 19.36
C VAL A 182 13.75 -18.11 18.60
N LEU A 183 13.51 -18.74 17.44
CA LEU A 183 14.57 -19.33 16.61
C LEU A 183 15.48 -18.26 16.00
N ARG A 184 14.92 -17.12 15.60
CA ARG A 184 15.66 -15.97 15.06
C ARG A 184 16.54 -15.32 16.14
N ARG A 185 16.03 -15.11 17.35
CA ARG A 185 16.85 -14.66 18.50
C ARG A 185 17.99 -15.62 18.79
N TYR A 186 17.72 -16.93 18.85
CA TYR A 186 18.79 -17.92 19.05
C TYR A 186 19.85 -17.90 17.94
N ARG A 187 19.43 -17.71 16.68
CA ARG A 187 20.36 -17.55 15.55
C ARG A 187 21.27 -16.34 15.78
N ASP A 188 20.71 -15.20 16.13
CA ASP A 188 21.46 -13.95 16.18
C ASP A 188 22.27 -13.80 17.47
N GLU A 189 21.69 -14.13 18.62
CA GLU A 189 22.30 -13.94 19.93
C GLU A 189 23.27 -15.05 20.33
N GLN A 190 23.21 -16.22 19.68
CA GLN A 190 24.10 -17.37 19.97
C GLN A 190 24.82 -17.89 18.72
N LEU A 191 24.11 -18.33 17.69
CA LEU A 191 24.76 -19.00 16.54
C LEU A 191 25.70 -18.05 15.79
N LYS A 192 25.32 -16.79 15.56
CA LYS A 192 26.18 -15.80 14.87
C LYS A 192 27.46 -15.48 15.66
N LYS A 193 27.50 -15.69 16.98
CA LYS A 193 28.68 -15.40 17.83
C LYS A 193 29.81 -16.41 17.68
N HIS A 194 29.52 -17.61 17.18
CA HIS A 194 30.52 -18.69 17.06
C HIS A 194 30.81 -19.05 15.59
N LEU A 195 32.06 -19.44 15.31
CA LEU A 195 32.51 -19.81 13.96
C LEU A 195 31.68 -20.96 13.37
N PHE A 196 31.45 -22.02 14.16
CA PHE A 196 30.61 -23.15 13.76
C PHE A 196 29.14 -22.75 13.53
N GLY A 197 28.62 -21.82 14.33
CA GLY A 197 27.26 -21.33 14.16
C GLY A 197 27.11 -20.52 12.86
N ARG A 198 28.11 -19.72 12.49
CA ARG A 198 28.14 -19.02 11.18
C ARG A 198 28.18 -19.99 10.01
N ILE A 199 28.99 -21.05 10.09
CA ILE A 199 29.04 -22.10 9.06
C ILE A 199 27.67 -22.79 8.94
N PHE A 200 27.06 -23.18 10.07
CA PHE A 200 25.73 -23.77 10.11
C PHE A 200 24.68 -22.88 9.44
N ILE A 201 24.69 -21.57 9.73
CA ILE A 201 23.77 -20.60 9.13
C ILE A 201 23.94 -20.53 7.61
N ARG A 202 25.19 -20.51 7.11
CA ARG A 202 25.46 -20.49 5.66
C ARG A 202 24.94 -21.74 4.96
N VAL A 203 25.22 -22.92 5.53
CA VAL A 203 24.73 -24.20 5.01
C VAL A 203 23.21 -24.23 5.02
N TYR A 204 22.60 -23.80 6.13
CA TYR A 204 21.15 -23.68 6.26
C TYR A 204 20.57 -22.85 5.12
N TYR A 205 21.04 -21.61 4.92
CA TYR A 205 20.51 -20.73 3.88
C TYR A 205 20.77 -21.20 2.45
N PHE A 206 21.84 -21.97 2.23
CA PHE A 206 22.14 -22.54 0.92
C PHE A 206 21.18 -23.69 0.56
N PHE A 207 20.91 -24.60 1.49
CA PHE A 207 20.09 -25.79 1.21
C PHE A 207 18.60 -25.58 1.47
N SER A 208 18.24 -24.74 2.44
CA SER A 208 16.85 -24.61 2.92
C SER A 208 15.84 -24.22 1.82
N PRO A 209 16.13 -23.31 0.87
CA PRO A 209 15.15 -22.94 -0.15
C PRO A 209 14.83 -24.10 -1.10
N LYS A 210 15.82 -24.95 -1.41
CA LYS A 210 15.63 -26.15 -2.24
C LYS A 210 14.83 -27.20 -1.48
N LEU A 211 15.16 -27.44 -0.21
CA LEU A 211 14.46 -28.41 0.63
C LEU A 211 12.97 -28.05 0.79
N VAL A 212 12.66 -26.78 1.11
CA VAL A 212 11.27 -26.32 1.28
C VAL A 212 10.43 -26.57 0.03
N LYS A 213 10.98 -26.36 -1.17
CA LYS A 213 10.28 -26.68 -2.42
C LYS A 213 9.93 -28.16 -2.55
N ILE A 214 10.81 -29.06 -2.09
CA ILE A 214 10.63 -30.51 -2.18
C ILE A 214 9.55 -31.01 -1.21
N PHE A 215 9.45 -30.44 -0.01
CA PHE A 215 8.51 -30.91 1.02
C PHE A 215 7.24 -30.06 1.20
N LYS A 216 7.07 -28.98 0.44
CA LYS A 216 5.90 -28.06 0.54
C LYS A 216 4.55 -28.78 0.53
N ASN A 217 4.42 -29.87 -0.21
CA ASN A 217 3.17 -30.63 -0.36
C ASN A 217 3.13 -31.93 0.49
N LYS A 218 4.06 -32.12 1.42
CA LYS A 218 4.16 -33.34 2.26
C LYS A 218 3.72 -33.07 3.69
N HIS A 219 2.41 -33.14 3.93
CA HIS A 219 1.80 -32.84 5.24
C HIS A 219 2.42 -33.62 6.41
N GLN A 220 2.62 -34.94 6.26
CA GLN A 220 3.21 -35.79 7.32
C GLN A 220 4.65 -35.36 7.69
N LEU A 221 5.44 -34.96 6.68
CA LEU A 221 6.81 -34.50 6.89
C LEU A 221 6.84 -33.14 7.59
N ASN A 222 5.94 -32.22 7.23
CA ASN A 222 5.80 -30.93 7.91
C ASN A 222 5.43 -31.10 9.38
N LEU A 223 4.49 -32.01 9.70
CA LEU A 223 4.13 -32.32 11.09
C LEU A 223 5.31 -32.91 11.88
N PHE A 224 6.10 -33.79 11.25
CA PHE A 224 7.29 -34.34 11.88
C PHE A 224 8.34 -33.25 12.18
N ILE A 225 8.63 -32.39 11.21
CA ILE A 225 9.57 -31.28 11.37
C ILE A 225 9.04 -30.29 12.43
N LYS A 226 7.74 -29.98 12.42
CA LYS A 226 7.09 -29.12 13.42
C LYS A 226 7.33 -29.66 14.83
N LYS A 227 7.07 -30.95 15.06
CA LYS A 227 7.28 -31.60 16.37
C LYS A 227 8.72 -31.50 16.85
N ARG A 228 9.71 -31.55 15.95
CA ARG A 228 11.13 -31.37 16.27
C ARG A 228 11.46 -29.90 16.59
N LEU A 229 10.93 -28.96 15.82
CA LEU A 229 11.09 -27.53 16.04
C LEU A 229 10.43 -27.09 17.35
N ASP A 230 9.22 -27.54 17.65
CA ASP A 230 8.50 -27.22 18.89
C ASP A 230 9.31 -27.63 20.13
N LYS A 231 9.91 -28.83 20.10
CA LYS A 231 10.81 -29.29 21.17
C LYS A 231 12.03 -28.38 21.33
N LYS A 232 12.60 -27.91 20.21
CA LYS A 232 13.75 -26.99 20.24
C LYS A 232 13.33 -25.62 20.76
N VAL A 233 12.21 -25.08 20.29
CA VAL A 233 11.64 -23.80 20.73
C VAL A 233 11.35 -23.82 22.22
N LYS A 234 10.72 -24.88 22.74
CA LYS A 234 10.47 -25.04 24.18
C LYS A 234 11.76 -24.97 24.99
N LYS A 235 12.79 -25.71 24.58
CA LYS A 235 14.12 -25.67 25.23
C LYS A 235 14.80 -24.30 25.14
N LEU A 236 14.54 -23.54 24.09
CA LEU A 236 15.09 -22.19 23.94
C LEU A 236 14.34 -21.21 24.85
N LYS A 237 13.02 -21.30 24.94
CA LYS A 237 12.24 -20.51 25.91
C LYS A 237 12.70 -20.74 27.35
N GLU A 238 12.94 -22.01 27.72
CA GLU A 238 13.51 -22.38 29.03
C GLU A 238 14.91 -21.79 29.27
N LYS A 239 15.67 -21.51 28.20
CA LYS A 239 16.98 -20.85 28.26
C LYS A 239 16.91 -19.32 28.22
N GLY A 240 15.71 -18.74 28.27
CA GLY A 240 15.49 -17.29 28.31
C GLY A 240 15.25 -16.62 26.94
N PHE A 241 15.14 -17.38 25.85
CA PHE A 241 14.79 -16.80 24.55
C PHE A 241 13.30 -16.46 24.50
N GLN A 242 12.99 -15.16 24.46
CA GLN A 242 11.62 -14.66 24.44
C GLN A 242 10.92 -14.94 23.10
N ASP A 243 9.61 -15.10 23.18
CA ASP A 243 8.69 -15.31 22.05
C ASP A 243 7.83 -14.08 21.76
N THR A 244 8.28 -12.92 22.24
CA THR A 244 7.76 -11.61 21.87
C THR A 244 8.26 -11.19 20.49
N ILE A 245 7.58 -10.21 19.89
CA ILE A 245 7.92 -9.66 18.56
C ILE A 245 9.43 -9.40 18.47
N TYR A 246 10.06 -9.90 17.41
CA TYR A 246 11.50 -9.82 17.21
C TYR A 246 11.86 -9.24 15.84
N PHE A 247 12.75 -8.25 15.86
CA PHE A 247 13.35 -7.64 14.68
C PHE A 247 14.79 -8.17 14.54
N ASP A 248 15.14 -8.64 13.34
CA ASP A 248 16.48 -9.21 13.10
C ASP A 248 17.54 -8.13 13.35
N SER A 249 18.54 -8.45 14.17
CA SER A 249 19.71 -7.58 14.35
C SER A 249 20.57 -7.64 13.09
N MET A 250 20.85 -6.46 12.51
CA MET A 250 21.76 -6.25 11.38
C MET A 250 23.06 -7.04 11.50
#